data_AF-A0A2A4Y9X7-F1
#
_entry.id   AF-A0A2A4Y9X7-F1
#
_cell.length_a   1.000
_cell.length_b   1.000
_cell.length_c   1.000
_cell.angle_alpha   90.00
_cell.angle_beta   90.00
_cell.angle_gamma   90.00
#
_symmetry.space_group_name_H-M   'P 1'
#
loop_
_entity.id
_entity.type
_entity.pdbx_description
1 polymer ?
#
loop_
_entity_poly.entity_id
_entity_poly.type
_entity_poly.pdbx_seq_one_letter_code
_entity_poly.pdbx_strand_id
1 'polypeptide(L)'
;MVKKSVYAIASLFLVTASPVFSSVIGITEYSSFISASEFGSTSLQHTGVGPGIDDYTGAGLDVVFTNSLGADNIGSVSWQITNSTGSVLNDVSFFGFLDAQIDEATNTFFNETASAAGFTLGSGSGDSQPDSFEIDEPGYLFGDIFTNLLNGSLDNTNALLGIEDDVSLALGFDVGTLLSDESILASFEISEIDNGGLYQYDAASDYGFYFLGVVSIIDDEIEIPNPSTLFLMSIGFLAIGGVKAGKHKRMGTKVC
;
A
#
# COMPACT_ATOMS: atom_id res chain seq x y z
N MET A 1 -10.66 -59.51 49.78
CA MET A 1 -9.63 -59.04 48.81
C MET A 1 -10.35 -58.59 47.55
N VAL A 2 -10.45 -57.29 47.31
CA VAL A 2 -11.04 -56.72 46.09
C VAL A 2 -9.90 -56.07 45.31
N LYS A 3 -9.55 -56.62 44.14
CA LYS A 3 -8.60 -56.00 43.21
C LYS A 3 -9.35 -54.94 42.40
N LYS A 4 -9.00 -53.66 42.58
CA LYS A 4 -9.41 -52.58 41.68
C LYS A 4 -8.46 -52.57 40.48
N SER A 5 -8.97 -52.88 39.29
CA SER A 5 -8.27 -52.59 38.03
C SER A 5 -8.54 -51.14 37.65
N VAL A 6 -7.48 -50.37 37.48
CA VAL A 6 -7.51 -49.01 36.93
C VAL A 6 -7.23 -49.15 35.43
N TYR A 7 -8.16 -48.71 34.58
CA TYR A 7 -7.93 -48.61 33.14
C TYR A 7 -7.43 -47.19 32.83
N ALA A 8 -6.20 -47.08 32.32
CA ALA A 8 -5.68 -45.84 31.78
C ALA A 8 -6.15 -45.69 30.33
N ILE A 9 -6.90 -44.63 30.05
CA ILE A 9 -7.25 -44.24 28.69
C ILE A 9 -6.08 -43.40 28.16
N ALA A 10 -5.30 -43.97 27.25
CA ALA A 10 -4.28 -43.22 26.51
C ALA A 10 -4.98 -42.50 25.34
N SER A 11 -5.16 -41.19 25.47
CA SER A 11 -5.60 -40.35 24.36
C SER A 11 -4.45 -40.23 23.36
N LEU A 12 -4.59 -40.87 22.21
CA LEU A 12 -3.69 -40.72 21.07
C LEU A 12 -3.98 -39.38 20.39
N PHE A 13 -3.16 -38.37 20.68
CA PHE A 13 -3.19 -37.10 19.95
C PHE A 13 -2.50 -37.34 18.59
N LEU A 14 -3.29 -37.46 17.53
CA LEU A 14 -2.78 -37.50 16.17
C LEU A 14 -2.40 -36.05 15.79
N VAL A 15 -1.11 -35.71 15.90
CA VAL A 15 -0.58 -34.48 15.30
C VAL A 15 -0.49 -34.76 13.81
N THR A 16 -1.49 -34.30 13.04
CA THR A 16 -1.36 -34.23 11.60
C THR A 16 -0.39 -33.11 11.30
N ALA A 17 0.86 -33.45 10.98
CA ALA A 17 1.72 -32.51 10.27
C ALA A 17 1.02 -32.23 8.93
N SER A 18 0.54 -31.00 8.74
CA SER A 18 0.16 -30.55 7.41
C SER A 18 1.40 -30.68 6.51
N PRO A 19 1.28 -31.22 5.29
CA PRO A 19 2.38 -31.15 4.35
C PRO A 19 2.72 -29.67 4.17
N VAL A 20 3.98 -29.31 4.42
CA VAL A 20 4.52 -28.03 3.98
C VAL A 20 4.62 -28.16 2.47
N PHE A 21 3.62 -27.66 1.76
CA PHE A 21 3.80 -27.42 0.34
C PHE A 21 4.91 -26.35 0.25
N SER A 22 5.97 -26.63 -0.52
CA SER A 22 6.84 -25.55 -0.97
C SER A 22 5.93 -24.55 -1.67
N SER A 23 6.03 -23.27 -1.32
CA SER A 23 5.33 -22.25 -2.09
C SER A 23 5.85 -22.35 -3.53
N VAL A 24 4.92 -22.37 -4.49
CA VAL A 24 5.29 -22.31 -5.92
C VAL A 24 5.96 -20.97 -6.19
N ILE A 25 5.55 -19.91 -5.49
CA ILE A 25 6.17 -18.59 -5.59
C ILE A 25 7.13 -18.39 -4.43
N GLY A 26 8.39 -18.06 -4.69
CA GLY A 26 9.36 -17.58 -3.71
C GLY A 26 9.57 -16.08 -3.87
N ILE A 27 9.32 -15.27 -2.84
CA ILE A 27 9.55 -13.82 -2.93
C ILE A 27 10.95 -13.52 -2.38
N THR A 28 11.84 -13.05 -3.25
CA THR A 28 13.18 -12.56 -2.87
C THR A 28 13.06 -11.19 -2.23
N GLU A 29 12.32 -10.30 -2.88
CA GLU A 29 12.11 -8.94 -2.41
C GLU A 29 10.73 -8.41 -2.78
N TYR A 30 10.11 -7.73 -1.81
CA TYR A 30 8.91 -6.94 -2.01
C TYR A 30 9.09 -5.61 -1.29
N SER A 31 9.30 -4.56 -2.09
CA SER A 31 9.68 -3.24 -1.61
C SER A 31 8.75 -2.17 -2.17
N SER A 32 8.62 -1.08 -1.42
CA SER A 32 8.02 0.15 -1.90
C SER A 32 9.09 1.21 -2.06
N PHE A 33 8.91 2.09 -3.05
CA PHE A 33 9.70 3.29 -3.22
C PHE A 33 8.81 4.52 -3.25
N ILE A 34 9.32 5.63 -2.75
CA ILE A 34 8.61 6.92 -2.81
C ILE A 34 9.59 8.03 -3.19
N SER A 35 9.19 8.84 -4.16
CA SER A 35 9.89 10.06 -4.54
C SER A 35 8.97 11.26 -4.31
N ALA A 36 9.57 12.39 -3.97
CA ALA A 36 8.92 13.69 -3.87
C ALA A 36 9.95 14.77 -4.15
N SER A 37 9.51 15.95 -4.58
CA SER A 37 10.37 17.11 -4.85
C SER A 37 11.27 17.47 -3.67
N GLU A 38 10.81 17.22 -2.44
CA GLU A 38 11.51 17.50 -1.19
C GLU A 38 12.63 16.50 -0.88
N PHE A 39 12.60 15.29 -1.46
CA PHE A 39 13.65 14.27 -1.29
C PHE A 39 14.79 14.44 -2.31
N GLY A 40 14.62 15.32 -3.31
CA GLY A 40 15.60 15.56 -4.36
C GLY A 40 15.45 14.57 -5.51
N SER A 41 16.57 14.09 -6.05
CA SER A 41 16.59 13.24 -7.26
C SER A 41 16.60 11.74 -6.98
N THR A 42 16.42 11.34 -5.72
CA THR A 42 16.44 9.93 -5.32
C THR A 42 15.15 9.58 -4.61
N SER A 43 14.56 8.45 -4.95
CA SER A 43 13.50 7.86 -4.15
C SER A 43 14.07 7.27 -2.86
N LEU A 44 13.21 7.14 -1.87
CA LEU A 44 13.46 6.41 -0.64
C LEU A 44 12.93 4.99 -0.82
N GLN A 45 13.51 4.03 -0.12
CA GLN A 45 13.07 2.64 -0.13
C GLN A 45 12.54 2.19 1.23
N HIS A 46 11.51 1.35 1.22
CA HIS A 46 11.15 0.52 2.36
C HIS A 46 10.86 -0.92 1.90
N THR A 47 11.52 -1.89 2.52
CA THR A 47 11.34 -3.32 2.23
C THR A 47 10.31 -3.95 3.15
N GLY A 48 9.23 -4.49 2.59
CA GLY A 48 8.23 -5.27 3.34
C GLY A 48 8.63 -6.74 3.50
N VAL A 49 9.12 -7.37 2.43
CA VAL A 49 9.67 -8.73 2.42
C VAL A 49 11.06 -8.69 1.80
N GLY A 50 12.06 -9.31 2.44
CA GLY A 50 13.43 -9.39 1.91
C GLY A 50 14.48 -8.70 2.82
N PRO A 51 15.44 -7.92 2.27
CA PRO A 51 16.65 -7.48 2.97
C PRO A 51 16.44 -6.51 4.15
N GLY A 52 15.27 -5.89 4.29
CA GLY A 52 14.90 -5.07 5.45
C GLY A 52 15.46 -3.65 5.44
N ILE A 53 15.46 -2.99 4.28
CA ILE A 53 15.80 -1.56 4.14
C ILE A 53 14.61 -0.70 4.62
N ASP A 54 14.90 0.42 5.30
CA ASP A 54 13.90 1.43 5.69
C ASP A 54 14.54 2.83 5.72
N ASP A 55 14.43 3.55 4.60
CA ASP A 55 14.83 4.94 4.48
C ASP A 55 13.70 5.91 4.87
N TYR A 56 12.46 5.42 4.98
CA TYR A 56 11.25 6.23 5.21
C TYR A 56 11.30 6.89 6.58
N THR A 57 11.63 6.11 7.61
CA THR A 57 11.74 6.61 9.00
C THR A 57 12.73 7.78 9.10
N GLY A 58 13.86 7.70 8.40
CA GLY A 58 14.89 8.75 8.39
C GLY A 58 14.46 10.03 7.68
N ALA A 59 13.51 9.94 6.75
CA ALA A 59 12.97 11.05 5.98
C ALA A 59 11.72 11.67 6.60
N GLY A 60 11.22 11.14 7.73
CA GLY A 60 9.99 11.62 8.38
C GLY A 60 8.72 11.07 7.76
N LEU A 61 8.78 9.88 7.17
CA LEU A 61 7.62 9.12 6.73
C LEU A 61 7.37 7.97 7.71
N ASP A 62 6.18 7.91 8.31
CA ASP A 62 5.79 6.77 9.14
C ASP A 62 5.19 5.69 8.25
N VAL A 63 5.59 4.43 8.45
CA VAL A 63 5.20 3.32 7.58
C VAL A 63 4.58 2.18 8.37
N VAL A 64 3.45 1.67 7.87
CA VAL A 64 2.81 0.45 8.35
C VAL A 64 2.69 -0.51 7.17
N PHE A 65 3.52 -1.56 7.19
CA PHE A 65 3.44 -2.66 6.25
C PHE A 65 2.52 -3.76 6.78
N THR A 66 1.55 -4.18 5.97
CA THR A 66 0.68 -5.34 6.27
C THR A 66 0.89 -6.42 5.22
N ASN A 67 1.27 -7.61 5.69
CA ASN A 67 1.40 -8.79 4.83
C ASN A 67 0.22 -9.74 5.08
N SER A 68 -0.59 -9.97 4.04
CA SER A 68 -1.71 -10.91 4.03
C SER A 68 -1.53 -12.03 3.00
N LEU A 69 -0.28 -12.31 2.60
CA LEU A 69 0.03 -13.41 1.70
C LEU A 69 -0.24 -14.77 2.36
N GLY A 70 -0.76 -15.69 1.57
CA GLY A 70 -0.95 -17.09 1.94
C GLY A 70 0.38 -17.84 2.08
N ALA A 71 0.30 -19.10 2.49
CA ALA A 71 1.49 -19.97 2.57
C ALA A 71 2.10 -20.28 1.19
N ASP A 72 1.37 -20.02 0.13
CA ASP A 72 1.74 -20.09 -1.29
C ASP A 72 2.26 -18.76 -1.85
N ASN A 73 2.33 -17.70 -1.02
CA ASN A 73 2.65 -16.33 -1.42
C ASN A 73 1.66 -15.67 -2.40
N ILE A 74 0.43 -16.19 -2.48
CA ILE A 74 -0.71 -15.55 -3.16
C ILE A 74 -1.50 -14.69 -2.17
N GLY A 75 -2.07 -13.57 -2.63
CA GLY A 75 -2.87 -12.67 -1.81
C GLY A 75 -2.39 -11.23 -1.91
N SER A 76 -2.49 -10.47 -0.83
CA SER A 76 -2.18 -9.05 -0.86
C SER A 76 -1.19 -8.60 0.20
N VAL A 77 -0.49 -7.52 -0.13
CA VAL A 77 0.29 -6.73 0.82
C VAL A 77 -0.15 -5.26 0.71
N SER A 78 0.06 -4.50 1.77
CA SER A 78 -0.18 -3.06 1.73
C SER A 78 0.84 -2.26 2.51
N TRP A 79 1.04 -1.03 2.03
CA TRP A 79 1.78 0.01 2.71
C TRP A 79 0.83 1.16 3.02
N GLN A 80 0.75 1.50 4.30
CA GLN A 80 0.23 2.80 4.71
C GLN A 80 1.41 3.69 5.08
N ILE A 81 1.54 4.84 4.41
CA ILE A 81 2.68 5.76 4.56
C ILE A 81 2.15 7.13 4.93
N THR A 82 2.42 7.58 6.14
CA THR A 82 1.98 8.87 6.66
C THR A 82 3.08 9.91 6.52
N ASN A 83 2.74 11.09 5.99
CA ASN A 83 3.66 12.21 5.89
C ASN A 83 3.83 12.93 7.24
N SER A 84 4.78 12.47 8.04
CA SER A 84 5.11 13.04 9.35
C SER A 84 6.23 14.08 9.29
N THR A 85 6.55 14.61 8.10
CA THR A 85 7.62 15.60 7.91
C THR A 85 7.27 16.99 8.46
N GLY A 86 5.97 17.24 8.71
CA GLY A 86 5.45 18.57 9.07
C GLY A 86 5.42 19.56 7.91
N SER A 87 5.64 19.10 6.67
CA SER A 87 5.62 19.89 5.44
C SER A 87 4.79 19.20 4.36
N VAL A 88 4.34 19.95 3.36
CA VAL A 88 3.68 19.38 2.17
C VAL A 88 4.75 18.73 1.30
N LEU A 89 4.48 17.51 0.81
CA LEU A 89 5.29 16.85 -0.20
C LEU A 89 4.63 17.04 -1.58
N ASN A 90 5.42 17.49 -2.56
CA ASN A 90 4.94 17.77 -3.91
C ASN A 90 5.52 16.77 -4.91
N ASP A 91 4.80 16.57 -6.01
CA ASP A 91 5.17 15.66 -7.10
C ASP A 91 5.50 14.26 -6.58
N VAL A 92 4.65 13.76 -5.67
CA VAL A 92 4.82 12.48 -5.02
C VAL A 92 4.56 11.38 -6.04
N SER A 93 5.53 10.50 -6.22
CA SER A 93 5.36 9.24 -6.94
C SER A 93 5.63 8.08 -6.01
N PHE A 94 4.84 7.04 -6.16
CA PHE A 94 4.93 5.84 -5.35
C PHE A 94 5.15 4.64 -6.27
N PHE A 95 5.96 3.67 -5.83
CA PHE A 95 6.28 2.49 -6.61
C PHE A 95 6.20 1.24 -5.75
N GLY A 96 5.67 0.17 -6.32
CA GLY A 96 5.78 -1.19 -5.78
C GLY A 96 6.71 -2.02 -6.66
N PHE A 97 7.60 -2.77 -6.02
CA PHE A 97 8.57 -3.65 -6.66
C PHE A 97 8.42 -5.06 -6.12
N LEU A 98 8.34 -6.04 -7.02
CA LEU A 98 8.25 -7.45 -6.72
C LEU A 98 9.35 -8.21 -7.49
N ASP A 99 10.27 -8.81 -6.75
CA ASP A 99 11.19 -9.83 -7.22
C ASP A 99 10.73 -11.17 -6.63
N ALA A 100 10.20 -12.01 -7.51
CA ALA A 100 9.65 -13.30 -7.15
C ALA A 100 10.06 -14.35 -8.18
N GLN A 101 10.26 -15.57 -7.69
CA GLN A 101 10.66 -16.76 -8.44
C GLN A 101 9.52 -17.77 -8.45
N ILE A 102 9.37 -18.50 -9.54
CA ILE A 102 8.40 -19.57 -9.70
C ILE A 102 9.13 -20.92 -9.71
N ASP A 103 8.87 -21.74 -8.70
CA ASP A 103 9.35 -23.11 -8.57
C ASP A 103 10.88 -23.25 -8.54
N GLU A 104 11.62 -22.22 -8.10
CA GLU A 104 13.09 -22.12 -8.07
C GLU A 104 13.79 -23.42 -7.60
N ALA A 105 13.27 -24.06 -6.56
CA ALA A 105 13.82 -25.31 -6.01
C ALA A 105 13.77 -26.50 -6.99
N THR A 106 12.90 -26.43 -8.00
CA THR A 106 12.60 -27.46 -8.99
C THR A 106 13.17 -27.13 -10.37
N ASN A 107 13.06 -25.88 -10.83
CA ASN A 107 13.44 -25.42 -12.18
C ASN A 107 14.51 -24.32 -12.21
N THR A 108 15.08 -23.93 -11.05
CA THR A 108 16.06 -22.84 -10.88
C THR A 108 15.51 -21.48 -11.32
N PHE A 109 16.35 -20.45 -11.49
CA PHE A 109 15.90 -19.08 -11.78
C PHE A 109 15.60 -18.82 -13.28
N PHE A 110 16.06 -19.70 -14.18
CA PHE A 110 15.86 -19.53 -15.61
C PHE A 110 14.44 -19.88 -16.03
N ASN A 111 14.08 -19.55 -17.28
CA ASN A 111 12.88 -20.00 -17.98
C ASN A 111 11.58 -19.23 -17.62
N GLU A 112 11.71 -18.23 -16.75
CA GLU A 112 10.66 -17.28 -16.44
C GLU A 112 10.57 -16.19 -17.51
N THR A 113 9.35 -15.71 -17.74
CA THR A 113 9.05 -14.60 -18.63
C THR A 113 7.98 -13.74 -17.99
N ALA A 114 7.87 -12.48 -18.43
CA ALA A 114 6.75 -11.65 -18.03
C ALA A 114 6.20 -10.82 -19.19
N SER A 115 4.99 -10.30 -19.00
CA SER A 115 4.21 -9.61 -20.02
C SER A 115 3.33 -8.53 -19.40
N ALA A 116 3.28 -7.38 -20.05
CA ALA A 116 2.31 -6.32 -19.78
C ALA A 116 1.07 -6.41 -20.71
N ALA A 117 0.87 -7.52 -21.41
CA ALA A 117 -0.28 -7.68 -22.30
C ALA A 117 -1.59 -7.71 -21.48
N GLY A 118 -2.49 -6.76 -21.74
CA GLY A 118 -3.74 -6.61 -20.99
C GLY A 118 -3.65 -5.62 -19.83
N PHE A 119 -2.43 -5.23 -19.43
CA PHE A 119 -2.19 -4.17 -18.49
C PHE A 119 -2.55 -2.81 -19.11
N THR A 120 -3.27 -1.98 -18.35
CA THR A 120 -3.70 -0.65 -18.79
C THR A 120 -3.23 0.38 -17.78
N LEU A 121 -2.52 1.39 -18.28
CA LEU A 121 -2.06 2.50 -17.46
C LEU A 121 -3.23 3.37 -16.98
N GLY A 122 -3.03 3.94 -15.80
CA GLY A 122 -3.82 5.04 -15.27
C GLY A 122 -3.80 6.28 -16.15
N SER A 123 -4.61 7.24 -15.75
CA SER A 123 -4.78 8.54 -16.38
C SER A 123 -3.89 9.63 -15.77
N GLY A 124 -3.03 9.29 -14.81
CA GLY A 124 -2.12 10.18 -14.10
C GLY A 124 -2.61 10.54 -12.69
N SER A 125 -2.01 11.61 -12.17
CA SER A 125 -2.22 12.11 -10.80
C SER A 125 -3.66 12.05 -10.29
N GLY A 126 -3.84 11.38 -9.15
CA GLY A 126 -5.10 11.37 -8.40
C GLY A 126 -6.09 10.28 -8.80
N ASP A 127 -5.71 9.38 -9.71
CA ASP A 127 -6.38 8.09 -9.84
C ASP A 127 -5.62 6.98 -9.07
N SER A 128 -6.27 5.82 -8.94
CA SER A 128 -5.77 4.73 -8.12
C SER A 128 -5.00 3.66 -8.90
N GLN A 129 -4.90 3.78 -10.21
CA GLN A 129 -4.29 2.77 -11.08
C GLN A 129 -2.81 3.13 -11.33
N PRO A 130 -1.97 2.16 -11.72
CA PRO A 130 -0.57 2.47 -11.96
C PRO A 130 -0.41 3.27 -13.26
N ASP A 131 0.37 4.35 -13.22
CA ASP A 131 0.68 5.25 -14.33
C ASP A 131 1.98 4.89 -15.06
N SER A 132 2.75 3.98 -14.47
CA SER A 132 3.91 3.39 -15.13
C SER A 132 4.15 1.95 -14.70
N PHE A 133 4.91 1.21 -15.51
CA PHE A 133 5.36 -0.14 -15.18
C PHE A 133 6.77 -0.38 -15.68
N GLU A 134 7.40 -1.44 -15.20
CA GLU A 134 8.63 -1.97 -15.76
C GLU A 134 8.72 -3.47 -15.48
N ILE A 135 9.26 -4.21 -16.45
CA ILE A 135 9.54 -5.64 -16.34
C ILE A 135 10.99 -5.83 -16.76
N ASP A 136 11.84 -6.30 -15.84
CA ASP A 136 13.27 -6.42 -16.08
C ASP A 136 13.95 -7.37 -15.08
N GLU A 137 15.24 -7.63 -15.25
CA GLU A 137 16.07 -8.29 -14.23
C GLU A 137 16.29 -7.35 -13.02
N PRO A 138 16.22 -7.83 -11.77
CA PRO A 138 16.37 -7.01 -10.56
C PRO A 138 17.79 -6.44 -10.33
N GLY A 139 18.76 -6.82 -11.15
CA GLY A 139 20.13 -6.28 -11.07
C GLY A 139 21.24 -7.19 -11.60
N TYR A 140 20.94 -8.10 -12.54
CA TYR A 140 21.97 -8.90 -13.19
C TYR A 140 22.60 -8.15 -14.39
N LEU A 141 22.95 -8.84 -15.48
CA LEU A 141 23.86 -8.33 -16.50
C LEU A 141 23.28 -7.15 -17.32
N PHE A 142 21.95 -7.04 -17.40
CA PHE A 142 21.27 -6.09 -18.30
C PHE A 142 20.15 -5.27 -17.66
N GLY A 143 19.67 -5.61 -16.47
CA GLY A 143 18.51 -4.94 -15.87
C GLY A 143 18.83 -3.62 -15.16
N ASP A 144 17.95 -2.63 -15.34
CA ASP A 144 18.06 -1.30 -14.72
C ASP A 144 16.84 -0.87 -13.89
N ILE A 145 15.86 -1.74 -13.70
CA ILE A 145 14.66 -1.50 -12.88
C ILE A 145 14.93 -0.94 -11.49
N PHE A 146 15.92 -1.47 -10.76
CA PHE A 146 16.27 -0.94 -9.44
C PHE A 146 16.88 0.47 -9.54
N THR A 147 17.64 0.75 -10.60
CA THR A 147 18.18 2.08 -10.88
C THR A 147 17.05 3.06 -11.20
N ASN A 148 16.09 2.65 -12.01
CA ASN A 148 14.90 3.42 -12.37
C ASN A 148 14.01 3.71 -11.14
N LEU A 149 13.80 2.71 -10.29
CA LEU A 149 13.12 2.86 -9.00
C LEU A 149 13.84 3.87 -8.09
N LEU A 150 15.16 3.76 -7.92
CA LEU A 150 15.96 4.70 -7.13
C LEU A 150 15.97 6.12 -7.71
N ASN A 151 15.84 6.26 -9.02
CA ASN A 151 15.70 7.56 -9.69
C ASN A 151 14.27 8.11 -9.64
N GLY A 152 13.29 7.34 -9.17
CA GLY A 152 11.89 7.73 -9.06
C GLY A 152 11.14 7.78 -10.40
N SER A 153 11.52 6.93 -11.36
CA SER A 153 10.83 6.85 -12.66
C SER A 153 11.02 5.48 -13.30
N LEU A 154 9.91 4.85 -13.70
CA LEU A 154 9.91 3.66 -14.55
C LEU A 154 9.80 4.04 -16.03
N ASP A 155 10.24 3.17 -16.93
CA ASP A 155 10.35 3.49 -18.36
C ASP A 155 9.25 2.90 -19.28
N ASN A 156 8.29 2.16 -18.71
CA ASN A 156 7.19 1.50 -19.43
C ASN A 156 7.64 0.46 -20.44
N THR A 157 8.71 -0.27 -20.11
CA THR A 157 9.22 -1.34 -20.96
C THR A 157 9.09 -2.72 -20.34
N ASN A 158 9.15 -3.70 -21.23
CA ASN A 158 9.50 -5.06 -20.89
C ASN A 158 10.87 -5.31 -21.52
N ALA A 159 11.90 -5.27 -20.69
CA ALA A 159 13.30 -5.35 -21.10
C ALA A 159 13.82 -6.80 -21.19
N LEU A 160 12.95 -7.80 -20.94
CA LEU A 160 13.30 -9.20 -21.09
C LEU A 160 13.53 -9.57 -22.57
N LEU A 161 14.64 -10.25 -22.85
CA LEU A 161 15.07 -10.77 -24.14
C LEU A 161 14.83 -12.28 -24.29
N GLY A 162 14.29 -12.94 -23.26
CA GLY A 162 13.99 -14.37 -23.20
C GLY A 162 15.21 -15.25 -22.89
N ILE A 163 16.29 -14.66 -22.39
CA ILE A 163 17.49 -15.38 -21.93
C ILE A 163 17.86 -15.04 -20.49
N GLU A 164 17.01 -14.25 -19.84
CA GLU A 164 17.23 -13.74 -18.50
C GLU A 164 17.23 -14.88 -17.50
N ASP A 165 18.01 -14.65 -16.46
CA ASP A 165 18.14 -15.60 -15.36
C ASP A 165 17.13 -15.28 -14.26
N ASP A 166 16.42 -14.14 -14.32
CA ASP A 166 15.56 -13.64 -13.26
C ASP A 166 14.51 -12.65 -13.82
N VAL A 167 13.33 -12.56 -13.21
CA VAL A 167 12.26 -11.64 -13.60
C VAL A 167 11.77 -10.87 -12.38
N SER A 168 11.75 -9.55 -12.51
CA SER A 168 11.16 -8.65 -11.52
C SER A 168 10.16 -7.70 -12.18
N LEU A 169 9.20 -7.25 -11.37
CA LEU A 169 8.07 -6.43 -11.80
C LEU A 169 8.01 -5.17 -10.96
N ALA A 170 7.76 -4.03 -11.60
CA ALA A 170 7.49 -2.78 -10.92
C ALA A 170 6.25 -2.08 -11.45
N LEU A 171 5.53 -1.43 -10.54
CA LEU A 171 4.38 -0.58 -10.83
C LEU A 171 4.60 0.78 -10.19
N GLY A 172 4.39 1.86 -10.94
CA GLY A 172 4.54 3.23 -10.47
C GLY A 172 3.23 4.02 -10.56
N PHE A 173 3.01 4.91 -9.60
CA PHE A 173 1.79 5.68 -9.41
C PHE A 173 2.15 7.17 -9.24
N ASP A 174 1.44 8.04 -9.94
CA ASP A 174 1.48 9.48 -9.72
C ASP A 174 0.47 9.85 -8.63
N VAL A 175 0.96 10.14 -7.43
CA VAL A 175 0.12 10.49 -6.28
C VAL A 175 -0.18 11.99 -6.25
N GLY A 176 0.72 12.82 -6.79
CA GLY A 176 0.57 14.27 -6.81
C GLY A 176 1.04 14.95 -5.54
N THR A 177 0.13 15.44 -4.69
CA THR A 177 0.49 16.18 -3.47
C THR A 177 0.07 15.39 -2.24
N LEU A 178 0.96 15.30 -1.25
CA LEU A 178 0.66 14.70 0.05
C LEU A 178 0.86 15.75 1.14
N LEU A 179 -0.23 16.14 1.79
CA LEU A 179 -0.20 17.13 2.87
C LEU A 179 0.46 16.54 4.12
N SER A 180 0.80 17.42 5.07
CA SER A 180 1.24 16.97 6.40
C SER A 180 0.14 16.12 7.03
N ASP A 181 0.53 15.01 7.65
CA ASP A 181 -0.32 14.06 8.36
C ASP A 181 -1.32 13.28 7.49
N GLU A 182 -1.37 13.52 6.17
CA GLU A 182 -2.07 12.64 5.23
C GLU A 182 -1.28 11.34 5.03
N SER A 183 -2.00 10.27 4.66
CA SER A 183 -1.37 8.99 4.35
C SER A 183 -1.67 8.50 2.95
N ILE A 184 -0.69 7.86 2.33
CA ILE A 184 -0.88 7.01 1.17
C ILE A 184 -1.26 5.62 1.66
N LEU A 185 -2.29 5.02 1.08
CA LEU A 185 -2.60 3.60 1.19
C LEU A 185 -2.36 2.93 -0.17
N ALA A 186 -1.25 2.20 -0.27
CA ALA A 186 -0.92 1.39 -1.42
C ALA A 186 -1.24 -0.08 -1.12
N SER A 187 -1.99 -0.73 -2.00
CA SER A 187 -2.34 -2.15 -1.88
C SER A 187 -1.96 -2.88 -3.15
N PHE A 188 -1.29 -4.00 -3.00
CA PHE A 188 -0.85 -4.82 -4.11
C PHE A 188 -1.32 -6.25 -3.95
N GLU A 189 -1.59 -6.90 -5.08
CA GLU A 189 -2.13 -8.25 -5.16
C GLU A 189 -1.27 -9.12 -6.09
N ILE A 190 -0.96 -10.32 -5.60
CA ILE A 190 -0.43 -11.44 -6.38
C ILE A 190 -1.59 -12.44 -6.55
N SER A 191 -1.97 -12.73 -7.78
CA SER A 191 -3.16 -13.54 -8.10
C SER A 191 -2.88 -14.54 -9.22
N GLU A 192 -3.40 -15.77 -9.11
CA GLU A 192 -3.40 -16.73 -10.24
C GLU A 192 -4.48 -16.42 -11.28
N ILE A 193 -5.44 -15.55 -10.93
CA ILE A 193 -6.55 -15.13 -11.80
C ILE A 193 -6.19 -13.79 -12.43
N ASP A 194 -6.39 -13.71 -13.75
CA ASP A 194 -6.22 -12.46 -14.51
C ASP A 194 -7.07 -11.33 -13.91
N ASN A 195 -6.37 -10.35 -13.35
CA ASN A 195 -6.91 -9.13 -12.78
C ASN A 195 -6.52 -7.88 -13.60
N GLY A 196 -5.91 -8.07 -14.78
CA GLY A 196 -5.38 -6.98 -15.61
C GLY A 196 -4.02 -6.44 -15.15
N GLY A 197 -3.32 -7.14 -14.25
CA GLY A 197 -1.96 -6.83 -13.81
C GLY A 197 -0.86 -7.25 -14.80
N LEU A 198 0.39 -7.04 -14.40
CA LEU A 198 1.56 -7.61 -15.07
C LEU A 198 1.58 -9.12 -14.83
N TYR A 199 1.85 -9.91 -15.87
CA TYR A 199 1.82 -11.36 -15.80
C TYR A 199 3.23 -11.94 -15.84
N GLN A 200 3.61 -12.78 -14.88
CA GLN A 200 4.84 -13.56 -14.86
C GLN A 200 4.51 -15.04 -15.01
N TYR A 201 5.33 -15.77 -15.76
CA TYR A 201 5.09 -17.15 -16.15
C TYR A 201 6.38 -17.93 -16.29
N ASP A 202 6.37 -19.14 -15.75
CA ASP A 202 7.42 -20.14 -15.91
C ASP A 202 6.96 -21.25 -16.87
N ALA A 203 7.74 -21.45 -17.94
CA ALA A 203 7.40 -22.41 -18.98
C ALA A 203 7.68 -23.87 -18.61
N ALA A 204 8.56 -24.12 -17.63
CA ALA A 204 8.92 -25.46 -17.19
C ALA A 204 7.88 -26.06 -16.23
N SER A 205 7.35 -25.26 -15.31
CA SER A 205 6.29 -25.65 -14.37
C SER A 205 4.88 -25.44 -14.91
N ASP A 206 4.73 -24.68 -16.01
CA ASP A 206 3.43 -24.26 -16.57
C ASP A 206 2.59 -23.51 -15.53
N TYR A 207 3.24 -22.58 -14.82
CA TYR A 207 2.64 -21.79 -13.75
C TYR A 207 2.90 -20.30 -13.96
N GLY A 208 1.94 -19.46 -13.58
CA GLY A 208 2.08 -18.02 -13.66
C GLY A 208 1.15 -17.29 -12.71
N PHE A 209 1.46 -16.03 -12.46
CA PHE A 209 0.69 -15.14 -11.61
C PHE A 209 0.64 -13.73 -12.18
N TYR A 210 -0.35 -12.98 -11.71
CA TYR A 210 -0.56 -11.58 -12.02
C TYR A 210 -0.21 -10.72 -10.82
N PHE A 211 0.47 -9.61 -11.07
CA PHE A 211 0.83 -8.59 -10.11
C PHE A 211 0.11 -7.28 -10.47
N LEU A 212 -0.74 -6.81 -9.57
CA LEU A 212 -1.47 -5.55 -9.72
C LEU A 212 -1.34 -4.73 -8.44
N GLY A 213 -1.44 -3.41 -8.56
CA GLY A 213 -1.47 -2.51 -7.42
C GLY A 213 -2.49 -1.40 -7.59
N VAL A 214 -2.92 -0.85 -6.47
CA VAL A 214 -3.74 0.35 -6.39
C VAL A 214 -3.24 1.27 -5.28
N VAL A 215 -3.39 2.58 -5.49
CA VAL A 215 -2.98 3.60 -4.51
C VAL A 215 -4.13 4.56 -4.23
N SER A 216 -4.27 5.02 -2.99
CA SER A 216 -5.16 6.11 -2.62
C SER A 216 -4.57 6.99 -1.54
N ILE A 217 -4.99 8.25 -1.49
CA ILE A 217 -4.72 9.13 -0.34
C ILE A 217 -5.87 8.97 0.64
N ILE A 218 -5.53 8.74 1.91
CA ILE A 218 -6.45 8.74 3.03
C ILE A 218 -6.11 9.90 3.94
N ASP A 219 -7.12 10.71 4.25
CA ASP A 219 -7.02 11.80 5.20
C ASP A 219 -7.51 11.29 6.56
N ASP A 220 -6.73 11.55 7.60
CA ASP A 220 -7.04 11.21 8.99
C ASP A 220 -7.91 12.29 9.65
N GLU A 221 -8.47 13.24 8.87
CA GLU A 221 -9.49 14.18 9.33
C GLU A 221 -10.66 13.42 9.99
N ILE A 222 -10.61 13.33 11.31
CA ILE A 222 -11.80 13.15 12.13
C ILE A 222 -12.74 14.26 11.69
N GLU A 223 -13.85 13.92 11.04
CA GLU A 223 -14.98 14.85 10.85
C GLU A 223 -15.33 15.40 12.23
N ILE A 224 -14.77 16.54 12.62
CA ILE A 224 -15.22 17.26 13.80
C ILE A 224 -16.57 17.81 13.37
N PRO A 225 -17.70 17.31 13.92
CA PRO A 225 -19.00 17.76 13.48
C PRO A 225 -19.05 19.27 13.64
N ASN A 226 -19.27 19.99 12.54
CA ASN A 226 -19.31 21.45 12.57
C ASN A 226 -20.25 21.84 13.71
N PRO A 227 -19.77 22.54 14.76
CA PRO A 227 -20.61 22.87 15.90
C PRO A 227 -21.78 23.64 15.34
N SER A 228 -22.98 23.07 15.48
CA SER A 228 -24.14 23.40 14.65
C SER A 228 -24.27 24.90 14.48
N THR A 229 -23.75 25.45 13.38
CA THR A 229 -23.59 26.90 13.21
C THR A 229 -24.96 27.56 13.17
N LEU A 230 -25.95 26.79 12.70
CA LEU A 230 -27.39 27.09 12.79
C LEU A 230 -27.90 27.20 14.23
N PHE A 231 -27.43 26.36 15.16
CA PHE A 231 -27.80 26.43 16.58
C PHE A 231 -27.20 27.67 17.25
N LEU A 232 -25.92 27.97 16.99
CA LEU A 232 -25.28 29.18 17.50
C LEU A 232 -25.92 30.45 16.92
N MET A 233 -26.23 30.46 15.62
CA MET A 233 -26.93 31.55 14.95
C MET A 233 -28.36 31.75 15.48
N SER A 234 -29.09 30.68 15.74
CA SER A 234 -30.47 30.76 16.29
C SER A 234 -30.49 31.23 17.75
N ILE A 235 -29.52 30.86 18.58
CA ILE A 235 -29.34 31.45 19.92
C ILE A 235 -29.00 32.95 19.81
N GLY A 236 -28.14 33.34 18.86
CA GLY A 236 -27.81 34.74 18.59
C GLY A 236 -29.05 35.60 18.26
N PHE A 237 -29.94 35.10 17.40
CA PHE A 237 -31.18 35.82 17.06
C PHE A 237 -32.16 35.90 18.24
N LEU A 238 -32.26 34.86 19.08
CA LEU A 238 -33.08 34.89 20.30
C LEU A 238 -32.58 35.91 21.32
N ALA A 239 -31.26 36.03 21.50
CA ALA A 239 -30.66 37.00 22.41
C ALA A 239 -30.91 38.45 21.95
N ILE A 240 -30.89 38.71 20.65
CA ILE A 240 -31.14 40.05 20.09
C ILE A 240 -32.65 40.39 20.08
N GLY A 241 -33.52 39.41 19.82
CA GLY A 241 -34.98 39.59 19.86
C GLY A 241 -35.56 39.78 21.26
N GLY A 242 -34.83 39.39 22.32
CA GLY A 242 -35.22 39.53 23.72
C GLY A 242 -35.09 40.93 24.32
N VAL A 243 -34.46 41.89 23.63
CA VAL A 243 -34.31 43.27 24.12
C VAL A 243 -35.62 44.05 23.93
N LYS A 244 -36.62 43.74 24.77
CA LYS A 244 -37.86 44.50 24.86
C LYS A 244 -37.56 45.84 25.57
N ALA A 245 -37.71 46.93 24.82
CA ALA A 245 -37.67 48.31 25.30
C ALA A 245 -38.48 48.48 26.60
N GLY A 246 -37.78 48.72 27.72
CA GLY A 246 -38.39 49.12 28.97
C GLY A 246 -39.13 50.44 28.79
N LYS A 247 -40.46 50.40 28.82
CA LYS A 247 -41.33 51.58 28.82
C LYS A 247 -41.00 52.46 30.03
N HIS A 248 -40.35 53.59 29.79
CA HIS A 248 -40.17 54.67 30.76
C HIS A 248 -41.54 55.27 31.10
N LYS A 249 -42.11 54.91 32.26
CA LYS A 249 -43.36 55.49 32.78
C LYS A 249 -43.03 56.87 33.37
N ARG A 250 -43.30 57.95 32.62
CA ARG A 250 -43.21 59.35 33.14
C ARG A 250 -44.23 59.53 34.26
N MET A 251 -43.76 59.74 35.49
CA MET A 251 -44.57 60.25 36.59
C MET A 251 -44.86 61.74 36.36
N GLY A 252 -46.13 62.10 36.33
CA GLY A 252 -46.58 63.49 36.23
C GLY A 252 -46.45 64.21 37.56
N THR A 253 -45.77 65.36 37.53
CA THR A 253 -45.76 66.33 38.62
C THR A 253 -47.11 67.06 38.64
N LYS A 254 -47.85 66.96 39.74
CA LYS A 254 -49.00 67.83 40.01
C LYS A 254 -48.49 69.17 40.51
N VAL A 255 -48.98 70.25 39.90
CA VAL A 255 -48.87 71.63 40.37
C VAL A 255 -50.09 71.91 41.23
N CYS A 256 -49.87 72.27 42.50
CA CYS A 256 -50.72 73.13 43.33
C CYS A 256 -49.78 73.94 44.22
#